data_AF-A0A7K2AKA5-F1
#
_entry.id   AF-A0A7K2AKA5-F1
#
_cell.length_a   1.000
_cell.length_b   1.000
_cell.length_c   1.000
_cell.angle_alpha   90.00
_cell.angle_beta   90.00
_cell.angle_gamma   90.00
#
_symmetry.space_group_name_H-M   'P 1'
#
loop_
_entity.id
_entity.type
_entity.pdbx_description
1 polymer ?
#
loop_
_entity_poly.entity_id
_entity_poly.type
_entity_poly.pdbx_seq_one_letter_code
_entity_poly.pdbx_strand_id
1 'polypeptide(L)'
;MVLDAQPTHSVHRVRRIIRRVDPWTVLKVSFIVYMVAAFGFMLASVMFWEVVERSGIPQKITDFLIQITLLDEGEAPFSNTEQFVRLSAILAVAWAFLSSGLTTLGAIMYNLVADVVGGVEVVLLEENVVPVLVAAPPSETVRVQSYTPAELPAPTRSDQPTMLVESE
;
A
#
# COMPACT_ATOMS: atom_id res chain seq x y z
N MET A 1 -8.96 -11.80 -51.10
CA MET A 1 -7.70 -11.66 -50.36
C MET A 1 -7.89 -10.47 -49.43
N VAL A 2 -8.35 -10.73 -48.21
CA VAL A 2 -8.61 -9.69 -47.19
C VAL A 2 -7.24 -9.32 -46.62
N LEU A 3 -6.82 -8.06 -46.77
CA LEU A 3 -5.65 -7.54 -46.09
C LEU A 3 -6.05 -7.25 -44.64
N ASP A 4 -5.58 -8.06 -43.70
CA ASP A 4 -5.68 -7.76 -42.28
C ASP A 4 -4.88 -6.50 -41.99
N ALA A 5 -5.57 -5.38 -41.76
CA ALA A 5 -4.95 -4.16 -41.27
C ALA A 5 -4.42 -4.42 -39.84
N GLN A 6 -3.12 -4.65 -39.70
CA GLN A 6 -2.50 -4.86 -38.40
C GLN A 6 -2.46 -3.53 -37.63
N PRO A 7 -2.95 -3.47 -36.39
CA PRO A 7 -2.83 -2.26 -35.57
C PRO A 7 -1.35 -1.94 -35.36
N THR A 8 -0.93 -0.74 -35.79
CA THR A 8 0.43 -0.26 -35.52
C THR A 8 0.49 0.26 -34.10
N HIS A 9 1.19 -0.48 -33.25
CA HIS A 9 1.44 -0.10 -31.87
C HIS A 9 2.44 1.07 -31.82
N SER A 10 2.02 2.21 -31.28
CA SER A 10 2.88 3.40 -31.12
C SER A 10 3.11 3.70 -29.64
N VAL A 11 4.38 3.67 -29.23
CA VAL A 11 4.77 3.88 -27.83
C VAL A 11 4.92 5.39 -27.56
N HIS A 12 4.07 5.93 -26.69
CA HIS A 12 4.12 7.31 -26.22
C HIS A 12 4.77 7.38 -24.84
N ARG A 13 5.71 8.32 -24.68
CA ARG A 13 6.35 8.59 -23.39
C ARG A 13 5.57 9.66 -22.65
N VAL A 14 5.07 9.31 -21.48
CA VAL A 14 4.22 10.17 -20.67
C VAL A 14 4.87 10.35 -19.30
N ARG A 15 5.14 11.61 -18.93
CA ARG A 15 5.69 11.97 -17.61
C ARG A 15 4.53 12.14 -16.63
N ARG A 16 4.63 11.54 -15.45
CA ARG A 16 3.68 11.65 -14.35
C ARG A 16 4.44 11.92 -13.05
N ILE A 17 3.84 12.64 -12.11
CA ILE A 17 4.46 12.94 -10.82
C ILE A 17 3.62 12.28 -9.72
N ILE A 18 4.26 11.47 -8.89
CA ILE A 18 3.62 10.84 -7.73
C ILE A 18 3.78 11.79 -6.53
N ARG A 19 2.74 12.59 -6.27
CA ARG A 19 2.70 13.53 -5.15
C ARG A 19 2.16 12.95 -3.85
N ARG A 20 1.35 11.88 -3.91
CA ARG A 20 0.67 11.32 -2.75
C ARG A 20 0.52 9.82 -2.86
N VAL A 21 0.77 9.14 -1.74
CA VAL A 21 0.59 7.70 -1.56
C VAL A 21 -0.49 7.48 -0.52
N ASP A 22 -1.49 6.65 -0.83
CA ASP A 22 -2.60 6.36 0.07
C ASP A 22 -2.17 5.44 1.22
N PRO A 23 -2.15 5.93 2.48
CA PRO A 23 -1.63 5.16 3.62
C PRO A 23 -2.42 3.88 3.88
N TRP A 24 -3.72 3.88 3.56
CA TRP A 24 -4.58 2.72 3.67
C TRP A 24 -4.15 1.57 2.77
N THR A 25 -3.76 1.88 1.53
CA THR A 25 -3.25 0.89 0.59
C THR A 25 -1.88 0.38 1.03
N VAL A 26 -1.01 1.28 1.49
CA VAL A 26 0.32 0.91 2.02
C VAL A 26 0.17 -0.05 3.18
N LEU A 27 -0.71 0.25 4.16
CA LEU A 27 -0.95 -0.60 5.32
C LEU A 27 -1.37 -2.03 4.91
N LYS A 28 -2.26 -2.17 3.93
CA LYS A 28 -2.70 -3.49 3.45
C LYS A 28 -1.57 -4.27 2.79
N VAL A 29 -0.82 -3.61 1.89
CA VAL A 29 0.28 -4.25 1.15
C VAL A 29 1.41 -4.61 2.10
N SER A 30 1.82 -3.69 2.97
CA SER A 30 2.87 -3.92 3.97
C SER A 30 2.48 -5.02 4.94
N PHE A 31 1.22 -5.05 5.41
CA PHE A 31 0.77 -6.11 6.31
C PHE A 31 0.92 -7.50 5.70
N ILE A 32 0.55 -7.69 4.42
CA ILE A 32 0.71 -8.97 3.73
C ILE A 32 2.19 -9.33 3.56
N VAL A 33 3.01 -8.37 3.09
CA VAL A 33 4.46 -8.57 2.89
C VAL A 33 5.14 -8.96 4.21
N TYR A 34 4.86 -8.23 5.29
CA TYR A 34 5.46 -8.50 6.59
C TYR A 34 4.92 -9.75 7.25
N MET A 35 3.68 -10.16 6.99
CA MET A 35 3.17 -11.44 7.47
C MET A 35 3.93 -12.62 6.85
N VAL A 36 4.20 -12.56 5.55
CA VAL A 36 5.03 -13.58 4.86
C VAL A 36 6.47 -13.53 5.37
N ALA A 37 7.05 -12.34 5.51
CA ALA A 37 8.39 -12.17 6.05
C ALA A 37 8.50 -12.67 7.51
N ALA A 38 7.47 -12.48 8.33
CA ALA A 38 7.41 -12.96 9.70
C ALA A 38 7.41 -14.48 9.78
N PHE A 39 6.74 -15.17 8.84
CA PHE A 39 6.85 -16.62 8.75
C PHE A 39 8.28 -17.07 8.44
N GLY A 40 8.96 -16.38 7.51
CA GLY A 40 10.38 -16.60 7.24
C GLY A 40 11.28 -16.31 8.45
N PHE A 41 11.01 -15.24 9.19
CA PHE A 41 11.72 -14.88 10.42
C PHE A 41 11.50 -15.91 11.55
N MET A 42 10.28 -16.41 11.71
CA MET A 42 9.97 -17.48 12.65
C MET A 42 10.74 -18.75 12.29
N LEU A 43 10.71 -19.18 11.01
CA LEU A 43 11.47 -20.35 10.57
C LEU A 43 12.98 -20.18 10.79
N ALA A 44 13.51 -19.00 10.49
CA ALA A 44 14.90 -18.66 10.76
C ALA A 44 15.22 -18.72 12.27
N SER A 45 14.32 -18.25 13.12
CA SER A 45 14.48 -18.30 14.58
C SER A 45 14.48 -19.73 15.13
N VAL A 46 13.61 -20.60 14.61
CA VAL A 46 13.57 -22.02 14.98
C VAL A 46 14.86 -22.72 14.55
N MET A 47 15.30 -22.52 13.30
CA MET A 47 16.56 -23.07 12.81
C MET A 47 17.76 -22.56 13.61
N PHE A 48 17.74 -21.28 13.97
CA PHE A 48 18.77 -20.67 14.82
C PHE A 48 18.80 -21.32 16.22
N TRP A 49 17.64 -21.57 16.82
CA TRP A 49 17.54 -22.22 18.13
C TRP A 49 18.11 -23.63 18.13
N GLU A 50 17.82 -24.42 17.10
CA GLU A 50 18.40 -25.76 16.93
C GLU A 50 19.94 -25.75 16.96
N VAL A 51 20.56 -24.73 16.35
CA VAL A 51 22.02 -24.56 16.36
C VAL A 51 22.52 -24.19 17.76
N VAL A 52 21.79 -23.33 18.48
CA VAL A 52 22.11 -22.91 19.84
C VAL A 52 21.99 -24.06 20.83
N GLU A 53 20.93 -24.87 20.72
CA GLU A 53 20.68 -26.03 21.59
C GLU A 53 21.80 -27.07 21.43
N ARG A 54 22.19 -27.37 20.19
CA ARG A 54 23.35 -28.26 19.90
C ARG A 54 24.67 -27.75 20.47
N SER A 55 24.80 -26.44 20.64
CA SER A 55 26.01 -25.83 21.21
C SER A 55 26.07 -25.91 22.74
N GLY A 56 25.00 -26.36 23.40
CA GLY A 56 24.93 -26.46 24.86
C GLY A 56 24.94 -25.11 25.59
N ILE A 57 24.71 -24.01 24.87
CA ILE A 57 24.68 -22.66 25.43
C ILE A 57 23.54 -22.50 26.46
N PRO A 58 22.31 -23.00 26.22
CA PRO A 58 21.19 -22.86 27.17
C PRO A 58 21.46 -23.46 28.55
N GLN A 59 22.16 -24.60 28.58
CA GLN A 59 22.54 -25.28 29.82
C GLN A 59 23.56 -24.45 30.59
N LYS A 60 24.62 -23.95 29.92
CA LYS A 60 25.63 -23.09 30.55
C LYS A 60 25.05 -21.82 31.15
N ILE A 61 24.04 -21.24 30.51
CA ILE A 61 23.32 -20.06 31.03
C ILE A 61 22.53 -20.45 32.28
N THR A 62 21.76 -21.55 32.23
CA THR A 62 21.02 -22.05 33.39
C THR A 62 21.95 -22.30 34.59
N ASP A 63 23.06 -23.00 34.38
CA ASP A 63 24.05 -23.29 35.43
C ASP A 63 24.63 -22.01 36.05
N PHE A 64 24.93 -21.00 35.21
CA PHE A 64 25.41 -19.71 35.67
C PHE A 64 24.36 -18.95 36.49
N LEU A 65 23.09 -18.98 36.08
CA LEU A 65 22.02 -18.31 36.83
C LEU A 65 21.71 -18.99 38.17
N ILE A 66 21.85 -20.32 38.26
CA ILE A 66 21.76 -21.05 39.54
C ILE A 66 22.94 -20.66 40.43
N GLN A 67 24.16 -20.57 39.89
CA GLN A 67 25.36 -20.21 40.65
C GLN A 67 25.25 -18.82 41.31
N ILE A 68 24.58 -17.88 40.67
CA ILE A 68 24.36 -16.51 41.19
C ILE A 68 23.03 -16.37 41.95
N THR A 69 22.34 -17.47 42.25
CA THR A 69 21.08 -17.52 43.01
C THR A 69 19.97 -16.67 42.37
N LEU A 70 19.99 -16.54 41.04
CA LEU A 70 18.92 -15.91 40.27
C LEU A 70 17.86 -16.91 39.80
N LEU A 71 18.13 -18.21 39.97
CA LEU A 71 17.23 -19.31 39.67
C LEU A 71 17.34 -20.40 40.75
N ASP A 72 16.21 -21.05 41.03
CA ASP A 72 16.12 -22.16 41.98
C ASP A 72 16.66 -23.47 41.36
N GLU A 73 17.20 -24.35 42.21
CA GLU A 73 17.69 -25.67 41.78
C GLU A 73 16.54 -26.52 41.21
N GLY A 74 16.58 -26.78 39.90
CA GLY A 74 15.57 -27.57 39.18
C GLY A 74 14.77 -26.77 38.15
N GLU A 75 14.86 -25.44 38.13
CA GLU A 75 14.31 -24.64 37.05
C GLU A 75 15.25 -24.60 35.84
N ALA A 76 14.72 -24.93 34.66
CA ALA A 76 15.46 -24.93 33.40
C ALA A 76 14.71 -24.14 32.31
N PRO A 77 14.52 -22.82 32.49
CA PRO A 77 13.66 -22.00 31.62
C PRO A 77 14.14 -21.95 30.15
N PHE A 78 15.43 -22.19 29.91
CA PHE A 78 16.03 -22.18 28.58
C PHE A 78 16.09 -23.56 27.92
N SER A 79 15.70 -24.63 28.62
CA SER A 79 15.73 -26.00 28.08
C SER A 79 14.46 -26.39 27.30
N ASN A 80 13.41 -25.56 27.40
CA ASN A 80 12.13 -25.87 26.79
C ASN A 80 12.02 -25.29 25.37
N THR A 81 12.35 -26.12 24.37
CA THR A 81 12.27 -25.76 22.96
C THR A 81 10.83 -25.41 22.53
N GLU A 82 9.80 -26.03 23.11
CA GLU A 82 8.40 -25.66 22.83
C GLU A 82 8.09 -24.21 23.23
N GLN A 83 8.58 -23.80 24.41
CA GLN A 83 8.40 -22.43 24.89
C GLN A 83 9.14 -21.42 23.99
N PHE A 84 10.33 -21.78 23.50
CA PHE A 84 11.06 -20.94 22.54
C PHE A 84 10.31 -20.78 21.22
N VAL A 85 9.81 -21.88 20.64
CA VAL A 85 9.02 -21.83 19.39
C VAL A 85 7.80 -20.95 19.58
N ARG A 86 7.07 -21.09 20.69
CA ARG A 86 5.91 -20.23 21.01
C ARG A 86 6.28 -18.76 21.15
N LEU A 87 7.38 -18.46 21.85
CA LEU A 87 7.86 -17.08 21.99
C LEU A 87 8.30 -16.50 20.64
N SER A 88 8.98 -17.29 19.82
CA SER A 88 9.43 -16.89 18.49
C SER A 88 8.25 -16.56 17.57
N ALA A 89 7.14 -17.28 17.66
CA ALA A 89 5.93 -16.99 16.92
C ALA A 89 5.34 -15.63 17.31
N ILE A 90 5.23 -15.36 18.62
CA ILE A 90 4.72 -14.08 19.13
C ILE A 90 5.65 -12.93 18.72
N LEU A 91 6.97 -13.11 18.84
CA LEU A 91 7.97 -12.12 18.44
C LEU A 91 7.92 -11.86 16.93
N ALA A 92 7.79 -12.90 16.11
CA ALA A 92 7.69 -12.76 14.66
C ALA A 92 6.46 -11.94 14.26
N VAL A 93 5.30 -12.24 14.87
CA VAL A 93 4.07 -11.48 14.64
C VAL A 93 4.23 -10.03 15.10
N ALA A 94 4.76 -9.80 16.30
CA ALA A 94 4.99 -8.45 16.82
C ALA A 94 5.94 -7.65 15.90
N TRP A 95 7.02 -8.27 15.42
CA TRP A 95 7.93 -7.67 14.45
C TRP A 95 7.24 -7.32 13.13
N ALA A 96 6.33 -8.18 12.66
CA ALA A 96 5.54 -7.93 11.45
C ALA A 96 4.68 -6.67 11.60
N PHE A 97 3.96 -6.55 12.72
CA PHE A 97 3.12 -5.40 13.02
C PHE A 97 3.95 -4.12 13.17
N LEU A 98 5.08 -4.19 13.89
CA LEU A 98 5.99 -3.05 14.05
C LEU A 98 6.51 -2.56 12.70
N SER A 99 6.98 -3.48 11.85
CA SER A 99 7.55 -3.14 10.55
C SER A 99 6.49 -2.61 9.59
N SER A 100 5.29 -3.19 9.59
CA SER A 100 4.16 -2.68 8.80
C SER A 100 3.74 -1.27 9.23
N GLY A 101 3.68 -1.02 10.54
CA GLY A 101 3.44 0.30 11.09
C GLY A 101 4.53 1.30 10.67
N LEU A 102 5.80 0.88 10.73
CA LEU A 102 6.93 1.70 10.32
C LEU A 102 6.89 2.05 8.82
N THR A 103 6.54 1.10 7.96
CA THR A 103 6.36 1.35 6.52
C THR A 103 5.19 2.29 6.25
N THR A 104 4.07 2.11 6.95
CA THR A 104 2.90 3.00 6.84
C THR A 104 3.27 4.41 7.30
N LEU A 105 4.02 4.54 8.39
CA LEU A 105 4.57 5.81 8.86
C LEU A 105 5.51 6.42 7.81
N GLY A 106 6.37 5.61 7.18
CA GLY A 106 7.22 6.03 6.07
C GLY A 106 6.43 6.59 4.88
N ALA A 107 5.27 6.00 4.55
CA ALA A 107 4.39 6.53 3.51
C ALA A 107 3.75 7.87 3.90
N ILE A 108 3.36 8.03 5.16
CA ILE A 108 2.87 9.32 5.67
C ILE A 108 3.99 10.37 5.60
N MET A 109 5.21 10.01 6.02
CA MET A 109 6.37 10.88 5.92
C MET A 109 6.68 11.26 4.47
N TYR A 110 6.60 10.31 3.53
CA TYR A 110 6.75 10.58 2.11
C TYR A 110 5.75 11.65 1.63
N ASN A 111 4.48 11.54 2.01
CA ASN A 111 3.47 12.53 1.62
C ASN A 111 3.84 13.93 2.08
N LEU A 112 4.30 14.08 3.34
CA LEU A 112 4.72 15.38 3.88
C LEU A 112 5.95 15.95 3.15
N VAL A 113 6.92 15.11 2.83
CA VAL A 113 8.12 15.53 2.09
C VAL A 113 7.79 15.87 0.63
N ALA A 114 6.89 15.10 0.00
CA ALA A 114 6.47 15.31 -1.37
C ALA A 114 5.71 16.63 -1.55
N ASP A 115 4.95 17.07 -0.55
CA ASP A 115 4.28 18.37 -0.54
C ASP A 115 5.30 19.54 -0.55
N VAL A 116 6.51 19.33 0.00
CA VAL A 116 7.59 20.33 0.04
C VAL A 116 8.47 20.29 -1.21
N VAL A 117 8.84 19.10 -1.68
CA VAL A 117 9.83 18.92 -2.76
C VAL A 117 9.17 18.85 -4.15
N GLY A 118 7.87 18.56 -4.23
CA GLY A 118 7.13 18.41 -5.48
C GLY A 118 6.95 16.94 -5.95
N GLY A 119 7.40 15.96 -5.16
CA GLY A 119 7.19 14.52 -5.39
C GLY A 119 8.21 13.87 -6.32
N VAL A 120 7.93 12.62 -6.74
CA VAL A 120 8.82 11.81 -7.60
C VAL A 120 8.24 11.75 -9.02
N GLU A 121 9.03 12.13 -10.03
CA GLU A 121 8.67 12.00 -11.45
C GLU A 121 8.88 10.56 -11.92
N VAL A 122 7.86 9.99 -12.57
CA VAL A 122 7.88 8.67 -13.21
C VAL A 122 7.57 8.81 -14.70
N VAL A 123 8.30 8.05 -15.52
CA VAL A 123 8.11 8.01 -16.98
C VAL A 123 7.34 6.74 -17.32
N LEU A 124 6.08 6.89 -17.74
CA LEU A 124 5.26 5.80 -18.26
C LEU A 124 5.44 5.70 -19.79
N LEU A 125 5.59 4.49 -20.28
CA LEU A 125 5.55 4.18 -21.70
C LEU A 125 4.15 3.61 -21.97
N GLU A 126 3.27 4.42 -22.52
CA GLU A 126 1.92 4.01 -22.90
C GLU A 126 1.94 3.53 -24.35
N GLU A 127 1.46 2.31 -24.60
CA GLU A 127 1.30 1.76 -25.94
C GLU A 127 -0.09 2.14 -26.46
N ASN A 128 -0.16 3.20 -27.27
CA ASN A 128 -1.40 3.59 -27.91
C ASN A 128 -1.56 2.80 -29.21
N VAL A 129 -2.61 1.97 -29.25
CA VAL A 129 -3.13 1.43 -30.50
C VAL A 129 -3.80 2.60 -31.21
N VAL A 130 -3.16 3.13 -32.24
CA VAL A 130 -3.80 4.12 -33.11
C VAL A 130 -4.90 3.37 -33.86
N PRO A 131 -6.20 3.63 -33.61
CA PRO A 131 -7.22 3.04 -34.45
C PRO A 131 -6.98 3.59 -35.85
N VAL A 132 -6.73 2.70 -36.81
CA VAL A 132 -6.70 3.09 -38.22
C VAL A 132 -8.06 3.72 -38.48
N LEU A 133 -8.11 5.06 -38.61
CA LEU A 133 -9.27 5.73 -39.17
C LEU A 133 -9.40 5.21 -40.59
N VAL A 134 -10.14 4.12 -40.76
CA VAL A 134 -10.68 3.73 -42.05
C VAL A 134 -11.45 4.95 -42.52
N ALA A 135 -10.97 5.57 -43.61
CA ALA A 135 -11.51 6.81 -44.16
C ALA A 135 -13.04 6.73 -44.15
N ALA A 136 -13.67 7.60 -43.36
CA ALA A 136 -15.11 7.71 -43.35
C ALA A 136 -15.58 7.96 -44.80
N PRO A 137 -16.61 7.26 -45.29
CA PRO A 137 -17.22 7.60 -46.58
C PRO A 137 -17.61 9.08 -46.58
N PRO A 138 -17.61 9.74 -47.75
CA PRO A 138 -17.71 11.20 -47.86
C PRO A 138 -18.94 11.72 -47.12
N SER A 139 -18.66 12.32 -45.95
CA SER A 139 -19.50 13.22 -45.16
C SER A 139 -21.01 13.11 -45.40
N GLU A 140 -21.67 12.16 -44.73
CA GLU A 140 -23.00 12.49 -44.22
C GLU A 140 -22.75 13.40 -43.02
N THR A 141 -23.02 14.69 -43.22
CA THR A 141 -22.94 15.75 -42.21
C THR A 141 -23.48 15.26 -40.88
N VAL A 142 -22.59 14.89 -39.96
CA VAL A 142 -22.93 14.68 -38.56
C VAL A 142 -23.44 16.02 -38.06
N ARG A 143 -24.75 16.19 -38.07
CA ARG A 143 -25.44 17.32 -37.46
C ARG A 143 -25.07 17.24 -35.98
N VAL A 144 -24.10 18.05 -35.56
CA VAL A 144 -23.83 18.31 -34.15
C VAL A 144 -25.17 18.73 -33.57
N GLN A 145 -25.78 17.83 -32.81
CA GLN A 145 -27.02 18.13 -32.10
C GLN A 145 -26.62 19.19 -31.09
N SER A 146 -26.95 20.45 -31.40
CA SER A 146 -26.82 21.55 -30.46
C SER A 146 -27.50 21.09 -29.18
N TYR A 147 -26.74 20.91 -28.11
CA TYR A 147 -27.30 20.74 -26.79
C TYR A 147 -28.07 22.03 -26.49
N THR A 148 -29.38 22.03 -26.77
CA THR A 148 -30.31 22.98 -26.20
C THR A 148 -30.26 22.72 -24.71
N PRO A 149 -29.76 23.66 -23.88
CA PRO A 149 -29.88 23.51 -22.45
C PRO A 149 -31.37 23.29 -22.17
N ALA A 150 -31.71 22.19 -21.51
CA ALA A 150 -33.06 22.03 -20.99
C ALA A 150 -33.37 23.31 -20.22
N GLU A 151 -34.39 24.05 -20.67
CA GLU A 151 -34.82 25.30 -20.06
C GLU A 151 -34.91 25.05 -18.55
N LEU A 152 -33.99 25.64 -17.77
CA LEU A 152 -34.09 25.56 -16.31
C LEU A 152 -35.46 26.17 -15.97
N PRO A 153 -36.37 25.43 -15.31
CA PRO A 153 -37.64 26.02 -14.91
C PRO A 153 -37.32 27.24 -14.05
N ALA A 154 -37.89 28.39 -14.46
CA ALA A 154 -37.66 29.66 -13.79
C ALA A 154 -37.89 29.51 -12.28
N PRO A 155 -37.04 30.11 -11.42
CA PRO A 155 -37.25 30.06 -9.99
C PRO A 155 -38.65 30.59 -9.69
N THR A 156 -39.48 29.76 -9.07
CA THR A 156 -40.84 30.16 -8.69
C THR A 156 -40.69 31.30 -7.68
N ARG A 157 -41.38 32.42 -7.94
CA ARG A 157 -41.29 33.69 -7.20
C ARG A 157 -41.58 33.59 -5.68
N SER A 158 -41.86 32.41 -5.16
CA SER A 158 -42.12 32.13 -3.75
C SER A 158 -40.89 32.19 -2.84
N ASP A 159 -39.68 32.06 -3.39
CA ASP A 159 -38.44 31.99 -2.59
C ASP A 159 -37.64 33.31 -2.53
N GLN A 160 -38.22 34.42 -2.98
CA GLN A 160 -37.65 35.74 -2.69
C GLN A 160 -37.97 36.06 -1.21
N PRO A 161 -36.96 36.20 -0.33
CA PRO A 161 -37.21 36.72 1.01
C PRO A 161 -37.80 38.11 0.85
N THR A 162 -39.04 38.31 1.32
CA THR A 162 -39.69 39.61 1.33
C THR A 162 -38.79 40.57 2.08
N MET A 163 -38.03 41.37 1.32
CA MET A 163 -37.37 42.57 1.83
C MET A 163 -38.52 43.48 2.26
N LEU A 164 -38.86 43.43 3.55
CA LEU A 164 -39.72 44.43 4.14
C LEU A 164 -38.97 45.76 3.98
N VAL A 165 -39.51 46.59 3.09
CA VAL A 165 -39.16 47.99 3.01
C VAL A 165 -39.68 48.60 4.31
N GLU A 166 -38.80 48.69 5.31
CA GLU A 166 -39.00 49.50 6.50
C GLU A 166 -39.00 50.96 6.03
N SER A 167 -40.20 51.54 6.01
CA SER A 167 -40.41 52.96 5.76
C SER A 167 -40.63 53.68 7.08
N GLU A 168 -39.82 54.72 7.28
CA GLU A 168 -39.77 55.74 8.35
C GLU A 168 -38.88 55.47 9.57
#